data_AF-A0A937A6H0-F1
#
_entry.id   AF-A0A937A6H0-F1
#
_cell.length_a   1.000
_cell.length_b   1.000
_cell.length_c   1.000
_cell.angle_alpha   90.00
_cell.angle_beta   90.00
_cell.angle_gamma   90.00
#
_symmetry.space_group_name_H-M   'P 1'
#
loop_
_entity.id
_entity.type
_entity.pdbx_description
1 polymer ?
#
loop_
_entity_poly.entity_id
_entity_poly.type
_entity_poly.pdbx_seq_one_letter_code
_entity_poly.pdbx_strand_id
1 'polypeptide(L)' 'MIAEENLKCTELLNLVIDGQASKEQELELMQHVHNCPKCKNEFELNTSIKESLKERLKRINTPKELSSNIQSKIIELAS' A
#
# COMPACT_ATOMS: atom_id res chain seq x y z
N MET A 1 -29.23 -3.37 -3.95
CA MET A 1 -28.05 -2.54 -4.30
C MET A 1 -26.84 -2.96 -3.46
N ILE A 2 -26.36 -4.21 -3.56
CA ILE A 2 -25.26 -4.73 -2.70
C ILE A 2 -23.92 -4.81 -3.47
N ALA A 3 -23.96 -4.69 -4.80
CA ALA A 3 -22.78 -4.91 -5.65
C ALA A 3 -21.83 -3.70 -5.72
N GLU A 4 -22.35 -2.47 -5.70
CA GLU A 4 -21.52 -1.26 -5.91
C GLU A 4 -20.66 -0.87 -4.69
N GLU A 5 -21.13 -1.11 -3.46
CA GLU A 5 -20.32 -0.85 -2.25
C GLU A 5 -19.14 -1.81 -2.12
N ASN A 6 -19.32 -3.07 -2.55
CA ASN A 6 -18.25 -4.07 -2.52
C ASN A 6 -17.13 -3.74 -3.52
N LEU A 7 -17.46 -3.19 -4.70
CA LEU A 7 -16.46 -2.89 -5.72
C LEU A 7 -15.52 -1.77 -5.26
N LYS A 8 -16.08 -0.69 -4.70
CA LYS A 8 -15.29 0.43 -4.16
C LYS A 8 -14.41 0.01 -2.98
N CYS A 9 -14.89 -0.89 -2.12
CA CYS A 9 -14.09 -1.43 -1.03
C CYS A 9 -12.89 -2.23 -1.54
N THR A 10 -13.09 -3.07 -2.56
CA THR A 10 -12.00 -3.85 -3.18
C THR A 10 -10.97 -2.94 -3.84
N GLU A 11 -11.41 -1.90 -4.55
CA GLU A 11 -10.51 -0.91 -5.16
C GLU A 11 -9.68 -0.18 -4.09
N LEU A 12 -10.31 0.29 -3.03
CA LEU A 12 -9.63 0.95 -1.91
C LEU A 12 -8.64 0.03 -1.21
N LEU A 13 -9.02 -1.23 -0.99
CA LEU A 13 -8.16 -2.25 -0.39
C LEU A 13 -6.91 -2.48 -1.25
N ASN A 14 -7.07 -2.60 -2.57
CA ASN A 14 -5.94 -2.78 -3.49
C ASN A 14 -4.99 -1.56 -3.47
N LEU A 15 -5.53 -0.34 -3.47
CA LEU A 15 -4.72 0.89 -3.39
C LEU A 15 -3.86 0.93 -2.12
N VAL A 16 -4.43 0.56 -0.98
CA VAL A 16 -3.70 0.52 0.30
C VAL A 16 -2.65 -0.60 0.28
N ILE A 17 -2.98 -1.79 -0.20
CA ILE A 17 -2.04 -2.91 -0.31
C ILE A 17 -0.88 -2.54 -1.25
N ASP A 18 -1.10 -1.82 -2.33
CA ASP A 18 -0.03 -1.41 -3.25
C ASP A 18 0.77 -0.21 -2.75
N GLY A 19 0.32 0.48 -1.69
CA GLY A 19 0.93 1.70 -1.18
C GLY A 19 0.69 2.92 -2.08
N GLN A 20 -0.42 2.90 -2.84
CA GLN A 20 -0.84 3.98 -3.74
C GLN A 20 -2.00 4.82 -3.16
N ALA A 21 -2.54 4.42 -2.01
CA ALA A 21 -3.59 5.17 -1.33
C ALA A 21 -3.07 6.46 -0.69
N SER A 22 -3.93 7.48 -0.62
CA SER A 22 -3.70 8.66 0.21
C SER A 22 -3.90 8.33 1.70
N LYS A 23 -3.46 9.22 2.59
CA LYS A 23 -3.66 9.04 4.04
C LYS A 23 -5.14 9.00 4.42
N GLU A 24 -5.96 9.78 3.74
CA GLU A 24 -7.41 9.80 3.93
C GLU A 24 -8.04 8.46 3.53
N GLN A 25 -7.59 7.90 2.40
CA GLN A 25 -8.02 6.59 1.90
C GLN A 25 -7.60 5.44 2.82
N GLU A 26 -6.38 5.49 3.37
CA GLU A 26 -5.93 4.54 4.39
C GLU A 26 -6.83 4.58 5.63
N LEU A 27 -7.14 5.78 6.13
CA LEU A 27 -8.02 5.96 7.28
C LEU A 27 -9.44 5.42 7.01
N GLU A 28 -9.99 5.71 5.84
CA GLU A 28 -11.30 5.23 5.40
C GLU A 28 -11.34 3.69 5.38
N LEU A 29 -10.32 3.05 4.78
CA LEU A 29 -10.24 1.59 4.75
C LEU A 29 -10.11 1.02 6.17
N MET A 30 -9.27 1.61 7.02
CA MET A 30 -9.05 1.13 8.39
C MET A 30 -10.33 1.19 9.25
N GLN A 31 -11.15 2.22 9.05
CA GLN A 31 -12.48 2.31 9.68
C GLN A 31 -13.44 1.25 9.14
N HIS A 32 -13.39 0.95 7.83
CA HIS A 32 -14.25 -0.06 7.21
C HIS A 32 -13.88 -1.48 7.68
N VAL A 33 -12.61 -1.87 7.61
CA VAL A 33 -12.15 -3.22 8.00
C VAL A 33 -12.35 -3.50 9.49
N HIS A 34 -12.42 -2.47 10.33
CA HIS A 34 -12.80 -2.64 11.73
C HIS A 34 -14.23 -3.17 11.90
N ASN A 35 -15.14 -2.75 11.02
CA ASN A 35 -16.57 -3.06 11.10
C ASN A 35 -17.00 -4.19 10.15
N CYS A 36 -16.16 -4.59 9.21
CA CYS A 36 -16.46 -5.62 8.20
C CYS A 36 -15.48 -6.81 8.31
N PRO A 37 -15.88 -7.93 8.94
CA PRO A 37 -15.04 -9.11 9.09
C PRO A 37 -14.55 -9.71 7.76
N LYS A 38 -15.38 -9.63 6.71
CA LYS A 38 -15.01 -10.10 5.37
C LYS A 38 -13.84 -9.30 4.80
N CYS A 39 -13.95 -7.98 4.78
CA CYS A 39 -12.91 -7.11 4.24
C CYS A 39 -11.66 -7.12 5.12
N LYS A 40 -11.80 -7.32 6.44
CA LYS A 40 -10.67 -7.55 7.33
C LYS A 40 -9.88 -8.79 6.92
N ASN A 41 -10.55 -9.92 6.70
CA ASN A 41 -9.89 -11.16 6.28
C ASN A 41 -9.21 -11.00 4.91
N GLU A 42 -9.86 -10.33 3.96
CA GLU A 42 -9.26 -10.05 2.65
C GLU A 42 -8.03 -9.14 2.77
N PHE A 43 -8.07 -8.12 3.62
CA PHE A 43 -6.96 -7.21 3.86
C PHE A 43 -5.76 -7.94 4.50
N GLU A 44 -6.01 -8.73 5.54
CA GLU A 44 -4.98 -9.53 6.23
C GLU A 44 -4.34 -10.55 5.28
N LEU A 45 -5.15 -11.24 4.46
CA LEU A 45 -4.66 -12.20 3.48
C LEU A 45 -3.76 -11.53 2.43
N ASN A 46 -4.20 -10.43 1.81
CA ASN A 46 -3.42 -9.72 0.80
C ASN A 46 -2.14 -9.12 1.40
N THR A 47 -2.20 -8.61 2.64
CA THR A 47 -1.02 -8.13 3.36
C THR A 47 -0.03 -9.26 3.60
N SER A 48 -0.49 -10.43 4.05
CA SER A 48 0.38 -11.59 4.28
C SER A 48 1.06 -12.07 2.99
N ILE A 49 0.33 -12.07 1.86
CA ILE A 49 0.90 -12.38 0.55
C ILE A 49 1.98 -11.36 0.17
N LYS A 50 1.70 -10.06 0.31
CA LYS A 50 2.67 -8.98 0.02
C LYS A 50 3.95 -9.14 0.84
N GLU A 51 3.85 -9.39 2.14
CA GLU A 51 5.03 -9.59 2.98
C GLU A 51 5.78 -10.87 2.61
N SER A 52 5.08 -11.97 2.34
CA SER A 52 5.69 -13.21 1.86
C SER A 52 6.45 -13.03 0.54
N LEU A 53 5.92 -12.20 -0.37
CA LEU A 53 6.61 -11.85 -1.60
C LEU A 53 7.86 -11.01 -1.32
N LYS A 54 7.77 -9.98 -0.46
CA LYS A 54 8.92 -9.16 -0.07
C LYS A 54 10.07 -9.98 0.52
N GLU A 55 9.77 -10.98 1.33
CA GLU A 55 10.78 -11.87 1.92
C GLU A 55 11.48 -12.76 0.89
N ARG A 56 10.75 -13.18 -0.16
CA ARG A 56 11.26 -14.07 -1.21
C ARG A 56 11.95 -13.34 -2.35
N LEU A 57 11.62 -12.07 -2.57
CA LEU A 57 12.27 -11.24 -3.57
C LEU A 57 13.71 -10.94 -3.13
N LYS A 58 14.67 -11.25 -4.00
CA LYS A 58 16.07 -10.88 -3.77
C LYS A 58 16.15 -9.35 -3.63
N ARG A 59 16.65 -8.89 -2.48
CA ARG A 59 16.96 -7.48 -2.28
C ARG A 59 18.04 -7.07 -3.28
N ILE A 60 17.68 -6.23 -4.24
CA ILE A 60 18.65 -5.67 -5.18
C ILE A 60 19.39 -4.55 -4.44
N ASN A 61 20.71 -4.67 -4.37
CA ASN A 61 21.55 -3.57 -3.91
C ASN A 61 21.46 -2.45 -4.96
N THR A 62 20.78 -1.36 -4.62
CA THR A 62 20.74 -0.19 -5.48
C THR A 62 22.13 0.43 -5.58
N PRO A 63 22.55 0.91 -6.76
CA PRO A 63 23.82 1.63 -6.89
C PRO A 63 23.85 2.82 -5.92
N LYS A 64 24.90 2.91 -5.10
CA LYS A 64 25.04 4.00 -4.09
C LYS A 64 24.93 5.38 -4.72
N GLU A 65 25.47 5.53 -5.92
CA GLU A 65 25.41 6.76 -6.70
C GLU A 65 23.97 7.17 -7.02
N LEU A 66 23.10 6.21 -7.34
CA LEU A 66 21.69 6.48 -7.61
C LEU A 66 20.98 7.02 -6.36
N SER A 67 21.21 6.41 -5.19
CA SER A 67 20.62 6.90 -3.93
C SER A 67 21.12 8.30 -3.58
N SER A 68 22.42 8.57 -3.77
CA SER A 68 22.99 9.90 -3.52
C SER A 68 22.39 10.96 -4.44
N ASN A 69 22.30 10.66 -5.74
CA ASN A 69 21.75 11.60 -6.73
C ASN A 69 20.27 11.91 -6.48
N ILE A 70 19.47 10.91 -6.06
CA ILE A 70 18.07 11.12 -5.68
C ILE A 70 17.98 12.04 -4.44
N GLN A 71 18.78 11.78 -3.40
CA GLN A 71 18.79 12.61 -2.19
C GLN A 71 19.20 14.06 -2.49
N SER A 72 20.25 14.26 -3.29
CA SER A 72 20.70 15.60 -3.70
C SER A 72 19.59 16.38 -4.41
N LYS A 73 18.87 15.76 -5.35
CA LYS A 73 17.74 16.40 -6.04
C LYS A 73 16.59 16.75 -5.11
N ILE A 74 16.29 15.92 -4.12
CA ILE A 74 15.23 16.22 -3.13
C ILE A 74 15.61 17.45 -2.29
N ILE A 75 16.88 17.54 -1.87
CA ILE A 75 17.37 18.71 -1.10
C ILE A 75 17.33 19.97 -1.96
N GLU A 76 17.73 19.89 -3.23
CA GLU A 76 17.69 21.01 -4.17
C GLU A 76 16.26 21.52 -4.38
N LEU A 77 15.28 20.63 -4.53
CA LEU A 77 13.86 20.99 -4.69
C LEU A 77 13.19 21.53 -3.42
N ALA A 78 13.77 21.26 -2.24
CA ALA A 78 13.27 21.73 -0.96
C ALA A 78 13.92 23.05 -0.49
N SER A 79 14.88 23.57 -1.25
CA SER A 79 15.58 24.84 -1.03
C SER A 79 14.94 25.97 -1.83
#